data_AF-A0A9E3I069-F1
#
_entry.id   AF-A0A9E3I069-F1
#
_cell.length_a   1.000
_cell.length_b   1.000
_cell.length_c   1.000
_cell.angle_alpha   90.00
_cell.angle_beta   90.00
_cell.angle_gamma   90.00
#
_symmetry.space_group_name_H-M   'P 1'
#
loop_
_entity.id
_entity.type
_entity.pdbx_description
1 polymer ?
#
loop_
_entity_poly.entity_id
_entity_poly.type
_entity_poly.pdbx_seq_one_letter_code
_entity_poly.pdbx_strand_id
1 'polypeptide(L)' 'ARELNGGDQVRVWNDLGEVFLSLRVTDAVRLGVISSPKGAWFHTSPNGQTVSALAPGHQADLSEGACFNDTRVDVAAVGG' A
#
# COMPACT_ATOMS: atom_id res chain seq x y z
N ALA A 1 -5.52 -7.61 -16.27
CA ALA A 1 -5.49 -6.37 -15.46
C ALA A 1 -6.64 -6.46 -14.45
N ARG A 2 -6.50 -5.90 -13.23
CA ARG A 2 -7.46 -6.12 -12.11
C ARG A 2 -8.79 -5.36 -12.22
N GLU A 3 -9.16 -4.91 -13.42
CA GLU A 3 -10.39 -4.14 -13.70
C GLU A 3 -10.56 -2.88 -12.82
N LEU A 4 -9.46 -2.26 -12.39
CA LEU A 4 -9.45 -1.05 -11.56
C LEU A 4 -9.34 0.21 -12.41
N ASN A 5 -10.08 1.25 -12.02
CA ASN A 5 -10.10 2.56 -12.67
C ASN A 5 -9.58 3.65 -11.73
N GLY A 6 -9.08 4.74 -12.32
CA GLY A 6 -8.70 5.92 -11.54
C GLY A 6 -9.92 6.49 -10.80
N GLY A 7 -9.74 6.79 -9.51
CA GLY A 7 -10.80 7.25 -8.61
C GLY A 7 -11.41 6.14 -7.75
N ASP A 8 -11.21 4.87 -8.09
CA ASP A 8 -11.73 3.75 -7.30
C ASP A 8 -11.16 3.75 -5.89
N GLN A 9 -12.00 3.39 -4.92
CA GLN A 9 -11.50 2.99 -3.61
C GLN A 9 -10.97 1.56 -3.70
N VAL A 10 -9.73 1.38 -3.26
CA VAL A 10 -9.07 0.08 -3.27
C VAL A 10 -8.63 -0.34 -1.88
N ARG A 11 -8.76 -1.64 -1.63
CA ARG A 11 -8.10 -2.32 -0.52
C ARG A 11 -6.71 -2.73 -1.00
N VAL A 12 -5.68 -2.40 -0.22
CA VAL A 12 -4.31 -2.87 -0.41
C VAL A 12 -3.90 -3.65 0.82
N TRP A 13 -3.43 -4.89 0.68
CA TRP A 13 -3.18 -5.77 1.83
C TRP A 13 -2.04 -6.75 1.60
N ASN A 14 -1.54 -7.29 2.71
CA ASN A 14 -0.68 -8.46 2.78
C ASN A 14 -0.91 -9.16 4.14
N ASP A 15 -0.04 -10.11 4.51
CA ASP A 15 -0.17 -10.86 5.77
C ASP A 15 -0.02 -9.99 7.04
N LEU A 16 0.50 -8.76 6.91
CA LEU A 16 0.76 -7.86 8.05
C LEU A 16 -0.41 -6.92 8.33
N GLY A 17 -1.20 -6.59 7.31
CA GLY A 17 -2.31 -5.67 7.48
C GLY A 17 -3.00 -5.30 6.18
N GLU A 18 -3.85 -4.29 6.27
CA GLU A 18 -4.62 -3.77 5.15
C GLU A 18 -4.86 -2.28 5.28
N VAL A 19 -4.97 -1.60 4.14
CA VAL A 19 -5.27 -0.16 4.06
C VAL A 19 -6.25 0.10 2.92
N PHE A 20 -6.95 1.23 3.02
CA PHE A 20 -7.94 1.66 2.04
C PHE A 20 -7.50 3.00 1.43
N LEU A 21 -7.31 3.03 0.12
CA LEU A 21 -6.70 4.16 -0.59
C LEU A 21 -7.50 4.51 -1.85
N SER A 22 -7.54 5.80 -2.18
CA SER A 22 -8.06 6.26 -3.48
C SER A 22 -7.04 5.99 -4.58
N LEU A 23 -7.42 5.26 -5.62
CA LEU A 23 -6.54 4.89 -6.72
C LEU A 23 -6.32 6.05 -7.69
N ARG A 24 -5.06 6.36 -7.98
CA ARG A 24 -4.67 7.21 -9.11
C ARG A 24 -3.84 6.39 -10.09
N VAL A 25 -4.36 6.17 -11.30
CA VAL A 25 -3.65 5.48 -12.38
C VAL A 25 -2.78 6.50 -13.14
N THR A 26 -1.50 6.18 -13.32
CA THR A 26 -0.51 7.03 -13.99
C THR A 26 0.61 6.17 -14.58
N ASP A 27 1.25 6.69 -15.62
CA ASP A 27 2.46 6.16 -16.25
C ASP A 27 3.77 6.55 -15.51
N ALA A 28 3.69 7.39 -14.47
CA ALA A 28 4.83 7.82 -13.68
C ALA A 28 5.44 6.72 -12.79
N VAL A 29 4.76 5.57 -12.66
CA VAL A 29 5.22 4.40 -11.91
C VAL A 29 5.30 3.18 -12.83
N ARG A 30 6.24 2.28 -12.55
CA ARG A 30 6.41 1.05 -13.34
C ARG A 30 5.15 0.18 -13.26
N LEU A 31 4.83 -0.51 -14.36
CA LEU A 31 3.79 -1.53 -14.38
C LEU A 31 4.00 -2.57 -13.27
N GLY A 32 2.92 -2.88 -12.53
CA GLY A 32 2.96 -3.80 -11.39
C GLY A 32 3.45 -3.19 -10.08
N VAL A 33 3.73 -1.88 -10.03
CA VAL A 33 4.16 -1.18 -8.82
C VAL A 33 3.06 -0.22 -8.37
N ILE A 34 2.80 -0.19 -7.05
CA ILE A 34 2.00 0.84 -6.40
C ILE A 34 2.94 1.77 -5.64
N SER A 35 2.73 3.07 -5.79
CA SER A 35 3.41 4.09 -4.98
C SER A 35 2.39 4.79 -4.10
N SER A 36 2.71 4.95 -2.82
CA SER A 36 1.93 5.74 -1.87
C SER A 36 2.85 6.66 -1.08
N PRO A 37 2.48 7.95 -0.89
CA PRO A 37 3.09 8.77 0.13
C PRO A 37 2.95 8.12 1.51
N LYS A 38 3.97 8.30 2.36
CA LYS A 38 3.93 7.98 3.78
C LYS A 38 3.68 9.28 4.57
N GLY A 39 2.98 9.19 5.71
CA GLY A 39 2.75 10.32 6.61
C GLY A 39 1.28 10.62 6.94
N ALA A 40 0.34 9.79 6.46
CA ALA A 40 -1.05 9.88 6.88
C ALA A 40 -1.20 9.59 8.38
N TRP A 41 -2.16 10.24 9.03
CA TRP A 41 -2.50 10.02 10.44
C TRP A 41 -3.50 8.86 10.58
N PHE A 42 -3.41 8.06 11.64
CA PHE A 42 -4.33 6.92 11.84
C PHE A 42 -5.81 7.33 11.81
N HIS A 43 -6.18 8.48 12.40
CA HIS A 43 -7.57 8.95 12.41
C HIS A 43 -8.13 9.22 11.00
N THR A 44 -7.25 9.48 10.02
CA THR A 44 -7.65 9.74 8.64
C THR A 44 -7.87 8.46 7.83
N SER A 45 -7.56 7.30 8.41
CA SER A 45 -7.80 6.00 7.79
C SER A 45 -9.13 5.37 8.26
N PRO A 46 -9.84 4.63 7.40
CA PRO A 46 -11.08 3.96 7.78
C PRO A 46 -10.93 2.86 8.85
N ASN A 47 -9.74 2.27 8.97
CA ASN A 47 -9.48 1.10 9.81
C ASN A 47 -8.36 1.31 10.86
N GLY A 48 -7.94 2.55 11.08
CA GLY A 48 -6.84 2.88 12.00
C GLY A 48 -5.45 2.46 11.52
N GLN A 49 -5.30 2.02 10.26
CA GLN A 49 -4.03 1.60 9.67
C GLN A 49 -3.60 2.54 8.54
N THR A 50 -2.30 2.73 8.39
CA THR A 50 -1.70 3.47 7.27
C THR A 50 -0.78 2.53 6.50
N VAL A 51 -0.24 2.98 5.37
CA VAL A 51 0.66 2.17 4.53
C VAL A 51 1.87 1.57 5.29
N SER A 52 2.23 2.15 6.45
CA SER A 52 3.26 1.58 7.32
C SER A 52 2.88 0.23 7.93
N ALA A 53 1.57 -0.09 8.05
CA ALA A 53 1.10 -1.39 8.54
C ALA A 53 1.43 -2.54 7.58
N LEU A 54 1.66 -2.24 6.31
CA LEU A 54 2.05 -3.22 5.30
C LEU A 54 3.56 -3.48 5.29
N ALA A 55 4.36 -2.58 5.86
CA ALA A 55 5.81 -2.65 5.81
C ALA A 55 6.32 -3.77 6.74
N PRO A 56 7.30 -4.58 6.28
CA PRO A 56 7.92 -5.60 7.12
C PRO A 56 8.56 -4.98 8.37
N GLY A 57 8.36 -5.62 9.52
CA GLY A 57 8.98 -5.22 10.79
C GLY A 57 10.44 -5.67 10.97
N HIS A 58 11.02 -6.38 9.98
CA HIS A 58 12.42 -6.81 10.01
C HIS A 58 13.33 -5.77 9.36
N GLN A 59 14.62 -5.87 9.69
CA GLN A 59 15.68 -5.01 9.16
C GLN A 59 16.45 -5.75 8.07
N ALA A 60 17.16 -4.99 7.22
CA ALA A 60 18.05 -5.53 6.22
C ALA A 60 19.20 -6.28 6.89
N ASP A 61 19.60 -7.39 6.28
CA ASP A 61 20.72 -8.23 6.71
C ASP A 61 22.05 -7.46 6.77
N LEU A 62 22.22 -6.47 5.88
CA LEU A 62 23.35 -5.57 5.86
C LEU A 62 23.01 -4.23 6.51
N SER A 63 23.70 -3.91 7.60
CA SER A 63 23.60 -2.63 8.32
C SER A 63 22.24 -2.33 8.97
N GLU A 64 21.36 -3.33 9.12
CA GLU A 64 20.08 -3.21 9.86
C GLU A 64 19.16 -2.08 9.35
N GLY A 65 19.23 -1.77 8.06
CA GLY A 65 18.40 -0.73 7.45
C GLY A 65 16.91 -1.10 7.42
N ALA A 66 16.02 -0.10 7.40
CA ALA A 66 14.59 -0.36 7.34
C ALA A 66 14.11 -0.78 5.94
N CYS A 67 13.29 -1.83 5.85
CA CYS A 67 12.85 -2.45 4.59
C CYS A 67 11.49 -1.96 4.07
N PHE A 68 11.03 -0.77 4.48
CA PHE A 68 9.66 -0.30 4.19
C PHE A 68 9.35 -0.03 2.71
N ASN A 69 10.37 0.09 1.84
CA ASN A 69 10.18 0.36 0.40
C ASN A 69 10.04 -0.91 -0.44
N ASP A 70 10.38 -2.08 0.11
CA ASP A 70 10.16 -3.38 -0.54
C ASP A 70 9.04 -4.09 0.21
N THR A 71 7.81 -3.88 -0.26
CA THR A 71 6.60 -4.44 0.35
C THR A 71 5.74 -5.08 -0.73
N ARG A 72 5.57 -6.40 -0.64
CA ARG A 72 4.64 -7.12 -1.50
C ARG A 72 3.22 -6.98 -0.97
N VAL A 73 2.31 -6.70 -1.88
CA VAL A 73 0.89 -6.46 -1.59
C VAL A 73 0.02 -7.00 -2.70
N ASP A 74 -1.22 -7.30 -2.37
CA ASP A 74 -2.31 -7.42 -3.31
C ASP A 74 -3.20 -6.17 -3.28
N VAL A 75 -3.99 -5.99 -4.34
CA VAL A 75 -4.93 -4.89 -4.49
C VAL A 75 -6.23 -5.35 -5.16
N ALA A 76 -7.36 -4.80 -4.71
CA ALA A 76 -8.69 -5.02 -5.26
C ALA A 76 -9.62 -3.84 -4.94
N ALA A 77 -10.71 -3.70 -5.70
CA ALA A 77 -11.74 -2.70 -5.42
C ALA A 77 -12.43 -2.97 -4.07
N VAL A 78 -12.80 -1.92 -3.36
CA VAL A 78 -13.63 -2.04 -2.15
C VAL A 78 -15.06 -2.38 -2.58
N GLY A 79 -15.52 -3.59 -2.25
CA GLY A 79 -16.88 -4.06 -2.59
C GLY A 79 -16.96 -5.05 -3.76
N GLY A 80 -15.82 -5.51 -4.28
CA GLY A 80 -15.72 -6.68 -5.17
C GLY A 80 -15.51 -7.99 -4.43
#